data_AF-A0A9N9P5T1-F1
#
_entry.id   AF-A0A9N9P5T1-F1
#
_cell.length_a   1.000
_cell.length_b   1.000
_cell.length_c   1.000
_cell.angle_alpha   90.00
_cell.angle_beta   90.00
_cell.angle_gamma   90.00
#
_symmetry.space_group_name_H-M   'P 1'
#
loop_
_entity.id
_entity.type
_entity.pdbx_description
1 polymer ?
#
loop_
_entity_poly.entity_id
_entity_poly.type
_entity_poly.pdbx_seq_one_letter_code
_entity_poly.pdbx_strand_id
1 'polypeptide(L)'
;GVEVAVDQKFYYTAGPVVPNQTDMTFNIFITPDNNAKYCDEDGMKMLGKMKIDLPDPHRGKNRLVEFTLTFGTMEVKATAVNKRTGQVYESTFVLEF
;
A
#
# COMPACT_ATOMS: atom_id res chain seq x y z
N GLY A 1 4.78 -7.97 13.02
CA GLY A 1 4.35 -6.71 12.36
C GLY A 1 4.47 -5.56 13.35
N VAL A 2 3.83 -4.43 13.05
CA VAL A 2 3.61 -3.33 14.01
C VAL A 2 2.14 -3.37 14.40
N GLU A 3 1.85 -3.35 15.70
CA GLU A 3 0.48 -3.21 16.22
C GLU A 3 0.11 -1.72 16.22
N VAL A 4 -1.11 -1.40 15.77
CA VAL A 4 -1.61 -0.03 15.68
C VAL A 4 -3.03 0.05 16.23
N ALA A 5 -3.37 1.19 16.85
CA ALA A 5 -4.73 1.43 17.32
C ALA A 5 -5.71 1.64 16.14
N VAL A 6 -7.01 1.52 16.41
CA VAL A 6 -8.06 1.87 15.44
C VAL A 6 -7.87 3.32 15.01
N ASP A 7 -8.06 3.58 13.71
CA ASP A 7 -7.87 4.87 13.04
C ASP A 7 -6.44 5.43 13.07
N GLN A 8 -5.48 4.71 13.67
CA GLN A 8 -4.08 5.10 13.61
C GLN A 8 -3.54 4.87 12.19
N LYS A 9 -2.88 5.89 11.65
CA LYS A 9 -2.19 5.81 10.37
C LYS A 9 -0.87 5.07 10.53
N PHE A 10 -0.70 4.00 9.74
CA PHE A 10 0.58 3.33 9.53
C PHE A 10 1.05 3.63 8.12
N TYR A 11 2.28 4.12 7.95
CA TYR A 11 2.77 4.54 6.64
C TYR A 11 4.15 3.98 6.33
N TYR A 12 4.45 3.85 5.04
CA TYR A 12 5.79 3.63 4.54
C TYR A 12 6.01 4.35 3.21
N THR A 13 7.26 4.69 2.89
CA THR A 13 7.61 5.31 1.61
C THR A 13 8.25 4.28 0.69
N ALA A 14 7.80 4.24 -0.55
CA ALA A 14 8.34 3.38 -1.59
C ALA A 14 8.77 4.21 -2.81
N GLY A 15 9.70 3.67 -3.60
CA GLY A 15 10.10 4.23 -4.88
C GLY A 15 10.10 3.14 -5.96
N PRO A 16 10.32 3.51 -7.23
CA PRO A 16 10.41 2.55 -8.32
C PRO A 16 11.61 1.61 -8.13
N VAL A 17 11.44 0.35 -8.53
CA VAL A 17 12.48 -0.68 -8.46
C VAL A 17 13.57 -0.40 -9.49
N VAL A 18 13.18 0.04 -10.68
CA VAL A 18 14.09 0.43 -11.77
C VAL A 18 13.88 1.89 -12.22
N PRO A 19 14.93 2.59 -12.68
CA PRO A 19 14.88 4.03 -12.91
C PRO A 19 13.79 4.51 -13.87
N ASN A 20 13.43 3.72 -14.88
CA ASN A 20 12.47 4.08 -15.94
C ASN A 20 11.05 3.49 -15.73
N GLN A 21 10.79 2.84 -14.58
CA GLN A 21 9.48 2.29 -14.26
C GLN A 21 8.42 3.40 -14.25
N THR A 22 7.31 3.21 -14.95
CA THR A 22 6.27 4.22 -15.18
C THR A 22 5.08 4.12 -14.23
N ASP A 23 4.95 3.02 -13.51
CA ASP A 23 3.93 2.81 -12.48
C ASP A 23 4.41 1.83 -11.42
N MET A 24 3.78 1.82 -10.27
CA MET A 24 3.97 0.80 -9.25
C MET A 24 2.63 0.35 -8.69
N THR A 25 2.57 -0.90 -8.21
CA THR A 25 1.34 -1.45 -7.62
C THR A 25 1.60 -1.89 -6.19
N PHE A 26 0.78 -1.40 -5.27
CA PHE A 26 0.70 -1.92 -3.91
C PHE A 26 -0.34 -3.04 -3.89
N ASN A 27 0.09 -4.27 -3.62
CA ASN A 27 -0.81 -5.39 -3.38
C ASN A 27 -1.04 -5.50 -1.87
N ILE A 28 -2.31 -5.53 -1.46
CA ILE A 28 -2.71 -5.54 -0.06
C ILE A 28 -3.29 -6.91 0.24
N PHE A 29 -2.77 -7.57 1.27
CA PHE A 29 -3.19 -8.90 1.71
C PHE A 29 -3.59 -8.86 3.18
N ILE A 30 -4.48 -9.77 3.59
CA ILE A 30 -4.90 -9.97 4.97
C ILE A 30 -4.75 -11.45 5.33
N THR A 31 -4.48 -11.71 6.61
CA THR A 31 -4.51 -13.05 7.19
C THR A 31 -4.80 -12.95 8.68
N PRO A 32 -5.52 -13.92 9.29
CA PRO A 32 -5.63 -14.03 10.73
C PRO A 32 -4.39 -14.69 11.39
N ASP A 33 -3.46 -15.26 10.60
CA ASP A 33 -2.25 -15.89 11.13
C ASP A 33 -1.17 -14.85 11.44
N ASN A 34 -0.86 -14.71 12.73
CA ASN A 34 0.17 -13.80 13.23
C ASN A 34 1.60 -14.19 12.82
N ASN A 35 1.83 -15.43 12.37
CA ASN A 35 3.15 -15.93 11.98
C ASN A 35 3.40 -15.86 10.47
N ALA A 36 2.40 -15.46 9.68
CA ALA A 36 2.51 -15.47 8.23
C ALA A 36 3.51 -14.43 7.71
N LYS A 37 4.26 -14.77 6.65
CA LYS A 37 5.35 -13.94 6.12
C LYS A 37 5.26 -13.66 4.63
N TYR A 38 4.90 -14.66 3.83
CA TYR A 38 4.81 -14.54 2.37
C TYR A 38 3.36 -14.43 1.91
N CYS A 39 3.15 -13.79 0.75
CA CYS A 39 1.82 -13.51 0.21
C CYS A 39 1.12 -14.74 -0.41
N ASP A 40 1.84 -15.86 -0.53
CA ASP A 40 1.40 -17.14 -1.08
C ASP A 40 1.21 -18.23 -0.01
N GLU A 41 1.32 -17.88 1.27
CA GLU A 41 1.07 -18.79 2.39
C GLU A 41 -0.42 -19.09 2.58
N ASP A 42 -0.70 -20.27 3.16
CA ASP A 42 -2.05 -20.67 3.52
C ASP A 42 -2.70 -19.65 4.46
N GLY A 43 -3.93 -19.24 4.13
CA GLY A 43 -4.68 -18.24 4.91
C GLY A 43 -4.44 -16.80 4.49
N MET A 44 -3.46 -16.50 3.63
CA MET A 44 -3.33 -15.18 3.01
C MET A 44 -4.42 -14.95 1.96
N LYS A 45 -5.12 -13.83 2.08
CA LYS A 45 -6.17 -13.40 1.15
C LYS A 45 -5.80 -12.04 0.56
N MET A 46 -5.89 -11.93 -0.76
CA MET A 46 -5.71 -10.63 -1.44
C MET A 46 -6.92 -9.74 -1.17
N LEU A 47 -6.70 -8.61 -0.49
CA LEU A 47 -7.73 -7.62 -0.22
C LEU A 47 -7.95 -6.69 -1.41
N GLY A 48 -6.87 -6.31 -2.08
CA GLY A 48 -6.93 -5.40 -3.20
C GLY A 48 -5.58 -4.99 -3.75
N LYS A 49 -5.62 -4.16 -4.79
CA LYS A 49 -4.43 -3.60 -5.46
C LYS A 49 -4.62 -2.12 -5.71
N MET A 50 -3.57 -1.33 -5.52
CA MET A 50 -3.54 0.08 -5.86
C MET A 50 -2.41 0.35 -6.85
N LYS A 51 -2.77 0.65 -8.10
CA LYS A 51 -1.82 1.07 -9.14
C LYS A 51 -1.62 2.58 -9.06
N ILE A 52 -0.35 2.98 -9.00
CA ILE A 52 0.09 4.37 -8.85
C ILE A 52 0.97 4.73 -10.03
N ASP A 53 0.68 5.84 -10.68
CA ASP A 53 1.48 6.32 -11.80
C ASP A 53 2.74 7.01 -11.30
N LEU A 54 3.85 6.75 -11.98
CA LEU A 54 5.15 7.33 -11.72
C LEU A 54 5.62 8.14 -12.94
N PRO A 55 5.11 9.35 -13.14
CA PRO A 55 5.53 10.19 -14.27
C PRO A 55 7.02 10.60 -14.16
N ASP A 56 7.57 11.10 -15.26
CA ASP A 56 8.95 11.60 -15.39
C ASP A 56 10.05 10.55 -15.12
N PRO A 57 10.15 9.47 -15.94
CA PRO A 57 11.15 8.41 -15.76
C PRO A 57 12.61 8.90 -15.75
N HIS A 58 12.90 10.06 -16.36
CA HIS A 58 14.22 10.70 -16.32
C HIS A 58 14.72 11.02 -14.90
N ARG A 59 13.83 11.12 -13.92
CA ARG A 59 14.19 11.37 -12.52
C ARG A 59 14.63 10.11 -11.77
N GLY A 60 14.70 8.98 -12.45
CA GLY A 60 15.23 7.73 -11.91
C GLY A 60 14.46 7.27 -10.67
N LYS A 61 15.17 6.90 -9.61
CA LYS A 61 14.57 6.34 -8.38
C LYS A 61 14.05 7.37 -7.39
N ASN A 62 14.30 8.67 -7.59
CA ASN A 62 13.82 9.73 -6.69
C ASN A 62 12.36 10.14 -6.98
N ARG A 63 11.49 9.13 -7.10
CA ARG A 63 10.06 9.28 -7.40
C ARG A 63 9.30 8.52 -6.33
N LEU A 64 9.17 9.16 -5.18
CA LEU A 64 8.69 8.53 -3.95
C LEU A 64 7.17 8.61 -3.83
N VAL A 65 6.58 7.53 -3.34
CA VAL A 65 5.17 7.40 -3.01
C VAL A 65 5.08 7.05 -1.54
N GLU A 66 4.30 7.82 -0.77
CA GLU A 66 3.96 7.49 0.60
C GLU A 66 2.68 6.67 0.60
N PHE A 67 2.76 5.42 1.04
CA PHE A 67 1.62 4.53 1.19
C PHE A 67 1.22 4.48 2.66
N THR A 68 -0.07 4.67 2.92
CA THR A 68 -0.66 4.70 4.26
C THR A 68 -1.80 3.69 4.34
N LEU A 69 -1.80 2.91 5.41
CA LEU A 69 -2.92 2.09 5.85
C LEU A 69 -3.55 2.70 7.10
N THR A 70 -4.87 2.60 7.19
CA THR A 70 -5.65 2.96 8.38
C THR A 70 -6.67 1.87 8.59
N PHE A 71 -6.66 1.28 9.78
CA PHE A 71 -7.55 0.20 10.15
C PHE A 71 -8.72 0.80 10.94
N GLY A 72 -9.88 0.84 10.30
CA GLY A 72 -11.14 1.19 10.94
C GLY A 72 -11.70 0.01 11.74
N THR A 73 -12.96 0.09 12.13
CA THR A 73 -13.60 -0.99 12.91
C THR A 73 -13.97 -2.18 12.01
N MET A 74 -14.44 -1.92 10.78
CA MET A 74 -14.87 -2.94 9.83
C MET A 74 -14.28 -2.73 8.43
N GLU A 75 -13.28 -1.87 8.32
CA GLU A 75 -12.70 -1.48 7.04
C GLU A 75 -11.21 -1.20 7.14
N VAL A 76 -10.52 -1.35 6.02
CA VAL A 76 -9.14 -0.89 5.83
C VAL A 76 -9.16 0.21 4.78
N LYS A 77 -8.71 1.41 5.14
CA LYS A 77 -8.46 2.49 4.19
C LYS A 77 -6.99 2.46 3.78
N ALA A 78 -6.75 2.43 2.47
CA ALA A 78 -5.43 2.56 1.88
C ALA A 78 -5.34 3.89 1.10
N THR A 79 -4.25 4.61 1.28
CA THR A 79 -3.99 5.87 0.59
C THR A 79 -2.55 5.88 0.10
N ALA A 80 -2.33 6.34 -1.13
CA ALA A 80 -1.01 6.52 -1.70
C ALA A 80 -0.86 7.96 -2.20
N VAL A 81 0.20 8.63 -1.79
CA VAL A 81 0.49 10.01 -2.20
C VAL A 81 1.82 10.03 -2.94
N ASN A 82 1.78 10.42 -4.22
CA ASN A 82 3.01 10.72 -4.95
C ASN A 82 3.62 11.99 -4.35
N LYS A 83 4.76 11.86 -3.66
CA LYS A 83 5.35 12.96 -2.86
C LYS A 83 5.83 14.14 -3.72
N ARG A 84 5.94 13.96 -5.05
CA ARG A 84 6.32 15.02 -5.98
C ARG A 84 5.12 15.74 -6.56
N THR A 85 4.16 14.98 -7.11
CA THR A 85 3.01 15.58 -7.79
C THR A 85 1.90 15.97 -6.81
N GLY A 86 1.92 15.44 -5.59
CA GLY A 86 0.82 15.56 -4.63
C GLY A 86 -0.42 14.74 -5.01
N GLN A 87 -0.35 13.96 -6.10
CA GLN A 87 -1.46 13.14 -6.55
C GLN A 87 -1.79 12.08 -5.49
N VAL A 88 -3.06 12.04 -5.10
CA VAL A 88 -3.60 11.13 -4.09
C VAL A 88 -4.39 10.04 -4.79
N TYR A 89 -4.16 8.80 -4.36
CA TYR A 89 -4.94 7.64 -4.73
C TYR A 89 -5.49 7.05 -3.43
N GLU A 90 -6.76 6.67 -3.40
CA GLU A 90 -7.38 6.08 -2.23
C GLU A 90 -8.25 4.88 -2.58
N SER A 91 -8.35 3.95 -1.65
CA SER A 91 -9.25 2.81 -1.72
C SER A 91 -9.68 2.43 -0.31
N THR A 92 -10.91 1.94 -0.17
CA THR A 92 -11.47 1.46 1.09
C THR A 92 -11.95 0.03 0.87
N PHE A 93 -11.57 -0.87 1.77
CA PHE A 93 -11.92 -2.28 1.72
C PHE A 93 -12.72 -2.62 2.96
N VAL A 94 -13.98 -3.03 2.79
CA VAL A 94 -14.80 -3.54 3.91
C VAL A 94 -14.36 -4.96 4.21
N LEU A 95 -14.20 -5.28 5.49
CA LEU A 95 -13.82 -6.60 5.95
C LEU A 95 -15.10 -7.42 6.19
N GLU A 96 -15.28 -8.46 5.38
CA GLU A 96 -16.32 -9.47 5.59
C GLU A 96 -15.73 -10.58 6.47
N PHE A 97 -16.20 -10.67 7.72
CA PHE A 97 -15.81 -11.70 8.68
C PHE A 97 -16.86 -12.83 8.73
#